data_AF-A0A9Q8PAQ0-F1
#
_entry.id   AF-A0A9Q8PAQ0-F1
#
_cell.length_a   1.000
_cell.length_b   1.000
_cell.length_c   1.000
_cell.angle_alpha   90.00
_cell.angle_beta   90.00
_cell.angle_gamma   90.00
#
_symmetry.space_group_name_H-M   'P 1'
#
loop_
_entity.id
_entity.type
_entity.pdbx_description
1 polymer ?
#
loop_
_entity_poly.entity_id
_entity_poly.type
_entity_poly.pdbx_seq_one_letter_code
_entity_poly.pdbx_strand_id
1 'polypeptide(L)'
;MLGIRLVALVASIATVANAAPAAQGDDPACTKCEDFANDCGRWYGGCYNTCTGPVPIYAVPECPCDDNPSDGIQRPDDCPKPKPGEKCEWYYNECGARYGGCYPEAGPIPGWAAPECVKTDDGGLPPAPAQQ
;
A
#
# COMPACT_ATOMS: atom_id res chain seq x y z
N MET A 1 35.94 15.45 73.93
CA MET A 1 35.99 15.82 72.50
C MET A 1 36.61 14.68 71.72
N LEU A 2 36.17 14.49 70.46
CA LEU A 2 36.62 13.53 69.45
C LEU A 2 35.87 12.18 69.39
N GLY A 3 35.27 11.89 68.23
CA GLY A 3 34.78 10.56 67.87
C GLY A 3 33.71 10.52 66.76
N ILE A 4 34.03 11.00 65.55
CA ILE A 4 33.19 10.82 64.34
C ILE A 4 33.16 9.35 63.95
N ARG A 5 31.99 8.79 63.63
CA ARG A 5 31.89 7.70 62.64
C ARG A 5 30.76 7.95 61.65
N LEU A 6 31.18 8.18 60.41
CA LEU A 6 30.35 8.14 59.21
C LEU A 6 29.61 6.79 59.14
N VAL A 7 28.32 6.84 58.81
CA VAL A 7 27.63 5.72 58.18
C VAL A 7 27.06 6.25 56.87
N ALA A 8 27.70 5.85 55.78
CA ALA A 8 27.31 6.17 54.41
C ALA A 8 26.05 5.37 54.05
N LEU A 9 24.98 6.07 53.68
CA LEU A 9 23.76 5.48 53.16
C LEU A 9 23.91 5.37 51.65
N VAL A 10 24.32 4.19 51.18
CA VAL A 10 24.41 3.88 49.75
C VAL A 10 23.00 3.54 49.26
N ALA A 11 22.33 4.49 48.62
CA ALA A 11 21.06 4.24 47.96
C ALA A 11 21.32 3.55 46.61
N SER A 12 21.05 2.24 46.55
CA SER A 12 21.08 1.46 45.32
C SER A 12 19.92 1.87 44.41
N ILE A 13 20.23 2.61 43.34
CA ILE A 13 19.26 2.97 42.31
C ILE A 13 19.19 1.78 41.34
N ALA A 14 18.12 1.00 41.41
CA ALA A 14 17.84 -0.02 40.42
C ALA A 14 17.41 0.66 39.11
N THR A 15 18.30 0.71 38.13
CA THR A 15 17.97 1.10 36.77
C THR A 15 17.19 -0.04 36.11
N VAL A 16 15.87 0.13 36.00
CA VAL A 16 15.04 -0.64 35.07
C VAL A 16 15.41 -0.23 33.65
N ALA A 17 16.16 -1.09 32.95
CA ALA A 17 16.36 -0.95 31.52
C ALA A 17 15.03 -1.32 30.83
N ASN A 18 14.36 -0.32 30.23
CA ASN A 18 13.33 -0.58 29.23
C ASN A 18 14.01 -1.29 28.05
N ALA A 19 13.83 -2.61 27.95
CA ALA A 19 14.12 -3.31 26.72
C ALA A 19 13.19 -2.75 25.64
N ALA A 20 13.76 -2.04 24.67
CA ALA A 20 13.06 -1.82 23.41
C ALA A 20 12.66 -3.20 22.85
N PRO A 21 11.50 -3.34 22.17
CA PRO A 21 11.23 -4.54 21.41
C PRO A 21 12.44 -4.80 20.52
N ALA A 22 12.97 -6.02 20.57
CA ALA A 22 14.08 -6.41 19.71
C ALA A 22 13.70 -6.02 18.28
N ALA A 23 14.50 -5.16 17.67
CA ALA A 23 14.45 -4.97 16.23
C ALA A 23 14.47 -6.39 15.62
N GLN A 24 13.39 -6.75 14.93
CA GLN A 24 13.32 -8.02 14.22
C GLN A 24 14.53 -8.06 13.31
N GLY A 25 15.46 -8.97 13.59
CA GLY A 25 16.75 -8.97 12.91
C GLY A 25 16.54 -9.14 11.41
N ASP A 26 17.00 -8.14 10.66
CA ASP A 26 17.22 -8.23 9.22
C ASP A 26 18.42 -9.16 8.96
N ASP A 27 18.30 -10.44 9.31
CA ASP A 27 19.22 -11.45 8.83
C ASP A 27 18.87 -11.70 7.35
N PRO A 28 19.74 -11.39 6.38
CA PRO A 28 19.45 -11.64 4.97
C PRO A 28 19.19 -13.13 4.68
N ALA A 29 19.66 -14.06 5.52
CA ALA A 29 19.32 -15.48 5.41
C ALA A 29 17.84 -15.77 5.76
N CYS A 30 17.20 -14.86 6.49
CA CYS A 30 15.81 -14.92 6.90
C CYS A 30 14.89 -14.03 6.05
N THR A 31 15.37 -13.41 4.97
CA THR A 31 14.51 -12.57 4.11
C THR A 31 14.16 -13.33 2.84
N LYS A 32 12.86 -13.46 2.56
CA LYS A 32 12.36 -13.95 1.28
C LYS A 32 11.54 -12.85 0.61
N CYS A 33 11.85 -12.59 -0.65
CA CYS A 33 11.05 -11.70 -1.50
C CYS A 33 10.26 -12.53 -2.49
N GLU A 34 8.97 -12.23 -2.61
CA GLU A 34 8.08 -12.83 -3.57
C GLU A 34 7.50 -11.73 -4.44
N ASP A 35 7.71 -11.87 -5.75
CA ASP A 35 7.15 -10.99 -6.76
C ASP A 35 6.24 -11.81 -7.67
N PHE A 36 5.07 -11.27 -7.94
CA PHE A 36 4.03 -11.86 -8.76
C PHE A 36 3.63 -10.87 -9.84
N ALA A 37 3.08 -11.38 -10.93
CA ALA A 37 2.37 -10.57 -11.92
C ALA A 37 0.93 -11.06 -12.00
N ASN A 38 -0.03 -10.15 -12.03
CA ASN A 38 -1.43 -10.49 -12.27
C ASN A 38 -1.71 -10.66 -13.78
N ASP A 39 -2.95 -10.95 -14.15
CA ASP A 39 -3.35 -11.20 -15.54
C ASP A 39 -3.17 -9.98 -16.47
N CYS A 40 -3.07 -8.77 -15.90
CA CYS A 40 -2.73 -7.56 -16.66
C CYS A 40 -1.23 -7.24 -16.70
N GLY A 41 -0.37 -8.07 -16.11
CA GLY A 41 1.07 -7.84 -16.06
C GLY A 41 1.51 -6.81 -15.01
N ARG A 42 0.65 -6.44 -14.07
CA ARG A 42 1.04 -5.60 -12.92
C ARG A 42 1.74 -6.43 -11.86
N TRP A 43 2.89 -5.93 -11.44
CA TRP A 43 3.69 -6.54 -10.38
C TRP A 43 3.11 -6.25 -9.00
N TYR A 44 3.13 -7.24 -8.14
CA TYR A 44 2.77 -7.13 -6.73
C TYR A 44 3.59 -8.13 -5.91
N GLY A 45 3.71 -7.89 -4.61
CA GLY A 45 4.57 -8.71 -3.77
C GLY A 45 5.28 -7.90 -2.72
N GLY A 46 6.35 -8.48 -2.18
CA GLY A 46 7.21 -7.83 -1.22
C GLY A 46 8.16 -8.81 -0.55
N CYS A 47 8.94 -8.31 0.40
CA CYS A 47 9.84 -9.12 1.20
C CYS A 47 9.24 -9.34 2.59
N TYR A 48 9.46 -10.53 3.14
CA TYR A 48 9.07 -10.86 4.50
C TYR A 48 10.14 -11.71 5.20
N ASN A 49 10.13 -11.65 6.52
CA ASN A 49 11.03 -12.44 7.35
C ASN A 49 10.49 -13.88 7.46
N THR A 50 11.27 -14.86 7.04
CA THR A 50 10.90 -16.29 7.09
C THR A 50 11.15 -16.91 8.46
N CYS A 51 12.03 -16.31 9.26
CA CYS A 51 12.38 -16.78 10.60
C CYS A 51 11.40 -16.28 11.68
N THR A 52 10.66 -15.20 11.40
CA THR A 52 9.72 -14.59 12.34
C THR A 52 8.51 -13.98 11.62
N GLY A 53 7.34 -14.07 12.25
CA GLY A 53 6.12 -13.45 11.74
C GLY A 53 5.34 -14.31 10.74
N PRO A 54 4.12 -13.88 10.38
CA PRO A 54 3.29 -14.57 9.42
C PRO A 54 3.78 -14.36 7.98
N VAL A 55 3.47 -15.30 7.10
CA VAL A 55 3.60 -15.09 5.65
C VAL A 55 2.55 -14.04 5.24
N PRO A 56 2.96 -12.95 4.57
CA PRO A 56 2.02 -11.93 4.14
C PRO A 56 1.13 -12.42 3.01
N ILE A 57 -0.09 -11.89 2.96
CA ILE A 57 -0.97 -11.98 1.80
C ILE A 57 -0.85 -10.65 1.06
N TYR A 58 -0.45 -10.69 -0.20
CA TYR A 58 -0.38 -9.51 -1.02
C TYR A 58 -1.71 -9.28 -1.72
N ALA A 59 -2.25 -8.06 -1.61
CA ALA A 59 -3.42 -7.67 -2.37
C ALA A 59 -3.08 -7.66 -3.86
N VAL A 60 -3.85 -8.39 -4.67
CA VAL A 60 -3.70 -8.39 -6.12
C VAL A 60 -4.19 -7.03 -6.64
N PRO A 61 -3.37 -6.26 -7.35
CA PRO A 61 -3.81 -4.98 -7.89
C PRO A 61 -4.87 -5.19 -8.96
N GLU A 62 -5.84 -4.26 -9.03
CA GLU A 62 -6.80 -4.24 -10.13
C GLU A 62 -6.13 -3.89 -11.45
N CYS A 63 -6.72 -4.37 -12.54
CA CYS A 63 -6.28 -4.04 -13.88
C CYS A 63 -6.86 -2.68 -14.31
N PRO A 64 -6.02 -1.78 -14.86
CA PRO A 64 -6.47 -0.46 -15.26
C PRO A 64 -7.30 -0.55 -16.54
N CYS A 65 -8.16 0.44 -16.74
CA CYS A 65 -8.89 0.64 -18.00
C CYS A 65 -8.56 1.99 -18.66
N ASP A 66 -7.46 2.62 -18.29
CA ASP A 66 -6.91 3.73 -19.06
C ASP A 66 -6.47 3.26 -20.44
N ASP A 67 -6.30 4.15 -21.41
CA ASP A 67 -5.89 3.84 -22.78
C ASP A 67 -4.45 4.29 -23.03
N ASN A 68 -3.53 3.91 -22.14
CA ASN A 68 -2.10 4.19 -22.32
C ASN A 68 -1.37 2.98 -22.93
N PRO A 69 -1.30 2.84 -24.26
CA PRO A 69 -0.63 1.71 -24.91
C PRO A 69 0.89 1.63 -24.63
N SER A 70 1.47 2.64 -23.98
CA SER A 70 2.91 2.72 -23.71
C SER A 70 3.35 1.98 -22.44
N ASP A 71 2.43 1.54 -21.59
CA ASP A 71 2.75 0.91 -20.30
C ASP A 71 2.94 -0.61 -20.36
N GLY A 72 2.62 -1.25 -21.49
CA GLY A 72 2.73 -2.70 -21.64
C GLY A 72 1.78 -3.52 -20.77
N ILE A 73 0.77 -2.89 -20.15
CA ILE A 73 -0.22 -3.54 -19.29
C ILE A 73 -1.34 -4.13 -20.15
N GLN A 74 -1.65 -5.42 -19.96
CA GLN A 74 -2.78 -6.05 -20.64
C GLN A 74 -4.07 -5.56 -20.00
N ARG A 75 -4.99 -5.01 -20.80
CA ARG A 75 -6.23 -4.43 -20.28
C ARG A 75 -7.38 -5.41 -20.41
N PRO A 76 -8.29 -5.47 -19.41
CA PRO A 76 -9.52 -6.24 -19.53
C PRO A 76 -10.33 -5.85 -20.78
N ASP A 77 -10.95 -6.82 -21.45
CA ASP A 77 -11.72 -6.58 -22.67
C ASP A 77 -13.00 -5.76 -22.45
N ASP A 78 -13.51 -5.77 -21.22
CA ASP A 78 -14.66 -5.00 -20.75
C ASP A 78 -14.32 -3.54 -20.39
N CYS A 79 -13.03 -3.15 -20.51
CA CYS A 79 -12.66 -1.74 -20.44
C CYS A 79 -13.36 -0.95 -21.57
N PRO A 80 -14.06 0.16 -21.26
CA PRO A 80 -14.67 0.97 -22.30
C PRO A 80 -13.61 1.55 -23.22
N LYS A 81 -13.67 1.21 -24.51
CA LYS A 81 -12.74 1.67 -25.55
C LYS A 81 -13.25 2.98 -26.17
N PRO A 82 -12.39 3.96 -26.47
CA PRO A 82 -12.81 5.18 -27.16
C PRO A 82 -13.36 4.83 -28.55
N LYS A 83 -14.45 5.50 -28.95
CA LYS A 83 -14.90 5.47 -30.34
C LYS A 83 -13.99 6.37 -31.20
N PRO A 84 -14.01 6.25 -32.54
CA PRO A 84 -13.29 7.18 -33.40
C PRO A 84 -13.66 8.64 -33.10
N GLY A 85 -12.64 9.46 -32.78
CA GLY A 85 -12.81 10.88 -32.41
C GLY A 85 -13.16 11.12 -30.93
N GLU A 86 -13.11 10.09 -30.09
CA GLU A 86 -13.16 10.21 -28.64
C GLU A 86 -11.80 9.90 -28.01
N LYS A 87 -11.57 10.48 -26.82
CA LYS A 87 -10.55 9.99 -25.89
C LYS A 87 -11.22 9.62 -24.57
N CYS A 88 -10.67 8.64 -23.86
CA CYS A 88 -11.15 8.26 -22.55
C CYS A 88 -10.20 8.75 -21.48
N GLU A 89 -10.73 9.34 -20.42
CA GLU A 89 -9.94 9.67 -19.23
C GLU A 89 -10.57 9.00 -18.01
N TRP A 90 -9.72 8.35 -17.22
CA TRP A 90 -10.12 7.62 -16.03
C TRP A 90 -9.31 8.07 -14.83
N TYR A 91 -9.96 8.10 -13.69
CA TYR A 91 -9.44 8.55 -12.41
C TYR A 91 -9.85 7.55 -11.34
N TYR A 92 -9.12 7.57 -10.22
CA TYR A 92 -9.44 6.77 -9.04
C TYR A 92 -9.54 7.69 -7.83
N ASN A 93 -10.52 7.44 -6.97
CA ASN A 93 -10.63 8.15 -5.69
C ASN A 93 -9.78 7.48 -4.60
N GLU A 94 -9.79 8.05 -3.39
CA GLU A 94 -9.03 7.54 -2.24
C GLU A 94 -9.41 6.10 -1.83
N CYS A 95 -10.60 5.66 -2.21
CA CYS A 95 -11.12 4.32 -1.97
C CYS A 95 -10.94 3.39 -3.19
N GLY A 96 -10.21 3.80 -4.22
CA GLY A 96 -9.98 2.97 -5.41
C GLY A 96 -11.19 2.80 -6.34
N ALA A 97 -12.28 3.53 -6.13
CA ALA A 97 -13.39 3.52 -7.08
C ALA A 97 -12.98 4.28 -8.35
N ARG A 98 -13.11 3.61 -9.50
CA ARG A 98 -12.89 4.20 -10.82
C ARG A 98 -14.02 5.16 -11.19
N TYR A 99 -13.66 6.31 -11.73
CA TYR A 99 -14.58 7.26 -12.34
C TYR A 99 -13.96 7.93 -13.56
N GLY A 100 -14.76 8.57 -14.39
CA GLY A 100 -14.31 9.09 -15.68
C GLY A 100 -15.22 8.66 -16.82
N GLY A 101 -14.73 8.79 -18.03
CA GLY A 101 -15.44 8.36 -19.23
C GLY A 101 -14.80 8.84 -20.52
N CYS A 102 -15.40 8.42 -21.63
CA CYS A 102 -14.99 8.83 -22.97
C CYS A 102 -15.76 10.07 -23.41
N TYR A 103 -15.07 10.96 -24.11
CA TYR A 103 -15.63 12.22 -24.59
C TYR A 103 -14.97 12.64 -25.92
N PRO A 104 -15.62 13.49 -26.74
CA PRO A 104 -15.07 13.90 -28.03
C PRO A 104 -13.74 14.64 -27.86
N GLU A 105 -12.73 14.31 -28.68
CA GLU A 105 -11.41 14.96 -28.62
C GLU A 105 -11.49 16.47 -28.88
N ALA A 106 -12.40 16.89 -29.75
CA ALA A 106 -12.67 18.29 -30.07
C ALA A 106 -13.71 18.94 -29.13
N GLY A 107 -14.15 18.22 -28.10
CA GLY A 107 -15.21 18.62 -27.19
C GLY A 107 -14.69 19.25 -25.87
N PRO A 108 -15.59 19.83 -25.06
CA PRO A 108 -15.26 20.24 -23.71
C PRO A 108 -14.88 19.02 -22.87
N ILE A 109 -13.85 19.18 -22.03
CA ILE A 109 -13.45 18.15 -21.06
C ILE A 109 -14.53 18.08 -19.96
N PRO A 110 -15.17 16.92 -19.74
CA PRO A 110 -16.16 16.77 -18.68
C PRO A 110 -15.53 16.98 -17.29
N GLY A 111 -16.28 17.59 -16.37
CA GLY A 111 -15.92 17.60 -14.94
C GLY A 111 -16.48 16.37 -14.25
N TRP A 112 -15.75 15.26 -14.27
CA TRP A 112 -16.21 14.03 -13.60
C TRP A 112 -16.15 14.18 -12.09
N ALA A 113 -17.28 13.91 -11.41
CA ALA A 113 -17.33 13.86 -9.96
C ALA A 113 -16.88 12.48 -9.47
N ALA A 114 -16.00 12.45 -8.49
CA ALA A 114 -15.61 11.22 -7.82
C ALA A 114 -16.84 10.62 -7.10
N PRO A 115 -17.10 9.30 -7.22
CA PRO A 115 -18.16 8.65 -6.48
C PRO A 115 -17.82 8.59 -4.99
N GLU A 116 -18.85 8.45 -4.16
CA GLU A 116 -18.67 8.14 -2.75
C GLU A 116 -18.06 6.75 -2.57
N CYS A 117 -17.30 6.57 -1.50
CA CYS A 117 -16.79 5.26 -1.13
C CYS A 117 -17.95 4.34 -0.76
N VAL A 118 -18.11 3.26 -1.52
CA VAL A 118 -19.04 2.19 -1.16
C VAL A 118 -18.40 1.43 -0.01
N LYS A 119 -19.03 1.42 1.16
CA LYS A 119 -18.65 0.49 2.23
C LYS A 119 -19.13 -0.88 1.78
N THR A 120 -18.23 -1.82 1.55
CA THR A 120 -18.63 -3.22 1.39
C THR A 120 -19.18 -3.71 2.73
N ASP A 121 -20.15 -4.63 2.70
CA ASP A 121 -20.79 -5.19 3.90
C ASP A 121 -19.79 -5.91 4.83
N ASP A 122 -18.55 -6.09 4.38
CA ASP A 122 -17.42 -6.65 5.13
C ASP A 122 -16.69 -5.61 6.00
N GLY A 123 -17.11 -4.33 5.95
CA GLY A 123 -16.56 -3.26 6.79
C GLY A 123 -15.14 -2.80 6.44
N GLY A 124 -14.55 -3.31 5.36
CA GLY A 124 -13.27 -2.86 4.82
C GLY A 124 -13.45 -1.73 3.80
N LEU A 125 -12.62 -0.68 3.86
CA LEU A 125 -12.44 0.19 2.69
C LEU A 125 -11.88 -0.67 1.55
N PRO A 126 -12.27 -0.44 0.28
CA PRO A 126 -11.58 -1.05 -0.83
C PRO A 126 -10.10 -0.61 -0.78
N PRO A 127 -9.15 -1.49 -1.13
CA PRO A 127 -7.74 -1.15 -1.09
C PRO A 127 -7.49 0.06 -1.99
N ALA A 128 -6.90 1.11 -1.40
CA ALA A 128 -6.50 2.29 -2.16
C ALA A 128 -5.57 1.88 -3.31
N PRO A 129 -5.70 2.48 -4.50
CA PRO A 129 -4.82 2.19 -5.60
C PRO A 129 -3.42 2.66 -5.21
N ALA A 130 -2.41 1.84 -5.51
CA ALA A 130 -1.02 2.20 -5.31
C ALA A 130 -0.74 3.51 -6.04
N GLN A 131 -0.52 4.58 -5.27
CA GLN A 131 -0.10 5.88 -5.79
C GLN A 131 1.33 5.70 -6.33
N GLN A 132 1.53 6.02 -7.61
CA GLN A 132 2.85 6.08 -8.25
C GLN A 132 3.61 7.32 -7.79
#